data_AF-A0A356GHY1-F1
#
_entry.id   AF-A0A356GHY1-F1
#
_cell.length_a   1.000
_cell.length_b   1.000
_cell.length_c   1.000
_cell.angle_alpha   90.00
_cell.angle_beta   90.00
_cell.angle_gamma   90.00
#
_symmetry.space_group_name_H-M   'P 1'
#
loop_
_entity.id
_entity.type
_entity.pdbx_description
1 polymer ?
#
loop_
_entity_poly.entity_id
_entity_poly.type
_entity_poly.pdbx_seq_one_letter_code
_entity_poly.pdbx_strand_id
1 'polypeptide(L)'
;MLKWILRFFYIMIVSVATLYVYGSANYGRLEAYYEAYMADEIDNDDVYLTGINTLMNLAYYKQDPVYSYTSASDTHNLKLSVYAIGIQNEGVYLDGIMIFVNELDVIDGEGNPIENPIIKVTAHLSDKTYNLNDELVDTPSIVFDSTKEFPYSYAPTLFLVYAEDYLLIPETNTYAMIERISVSYSDGTRDESGQYEYDTTWLLDVANGDPGEAAYNKVTDFTLDETSFRLTEIYGEELTAEEITTLGLVTDRGDLKEFNGVIVKTMVIYTLIVMALTYVLFFHKYIMEKVREKKFEKEHAVPETNKVQDAIFQDVEYPTEDKDKKKK
;
A
#
# COMPACT_ATOMS: atom_id res chain seq x y z
N MET A 1 -19.74 31.32 -14.75
CA MET A 1 -18.81 30.24 -15.15
C MET A 1 -17.88 29.81 -14.02
N LEU A 2 -17.19 30.73 -13.33
CA LEU A 2 -16.23 30.39 -12.24
C LEU A 2 -16.79 29.46 -11.13
N LYS A 3 -18.05 29.65 -10.71
CA LYS A 3 -18.70 28.78 -9.70
C LYS A 3 -18.89 27.33 -10.15
N TRP A 4 -19.11 27.10 -11.44
CA TRP A 4 -19.25 25.75 -12.00
C TRP A 4 -17.90 25.07 -12.15
N ILE A 5 -16.87 25.83 -12.53
CA ILE A 5 -15.48 25.36 -12.59
C ILE A 5 -15.01 24.92 -11.20
N LEU A 6 -15.22 25.74 -10.16
CA LEU A 6 -14.86 25.39 -8.77
C LEU A 6 -15.59 24.14 -8.26
N ARG A 7 -16.87 23.95 -8.61
CA ARG A 7 -17.64 22.75 -8.26
C ARG A 7 -17.08 21.50 -8.94
N PHE A 8 -16.69 21.62 -10.21
CA PHE A 8 -16.08 20.54 -10.96
C PHE A 8 -14.73 20.13 -10.35
N PHE A 9 -13.86 21.10 -10.05
CA PHE A 9 -12.59 20.84 -9.36
C PHE A 9 -12.79 20.20 -7.97
N TYR A 10 -13.79 20.65 -7.21
CA TYR A 10 -14.12 20.04 -5.92
C TYR A 10 -14.46 18.55 -6.07
N ILE A 11 -15.34 18.20 -7.01
CA ILE A 11 -15.72 16.80 -7.26
C ILE A 11 -14.50 15.98 -7.65
N MET A 12 -13.66 16.50 -8.56
CA MET A 12 -12.43 15.82 -8.99
C MET A 12 -11.49 15.55 -7.82
N ILE A 13 -11.25 16.55 -6.95
CA ILE A 13 -10.40 16.41 -5.76
C ILE A 13 -10.98 15.36 -4.80
N VAL A 14 -12.29 15.39 -4.56
CA VAL A 14 -12.94 14.39 -3.70
C VAL A 14 -12.80 12.99 -4.29
N SER A 15 -12.97 12.81 -5.60
CA SER A 15 -12.78 11.51 -6.26
C SER A 15 -11.34 10.99 -6.11
N VAL A 16 -10.33 11.82 -6.37
CA VAL A 16 -8.92 11.43 -6.21
C VAL A 16 -8.60 11.13 -4.74
N ALA A 17 -9.07 11.98 -3.82
CA ALA A 17 -8.88 11.77 -2.40
C ALA A 17 -9.58 10.51 -1.90
N THR A 18 -10.73 10.13 -2.48
CA THR A 18 -11.44 8.89 -2.13
C THR A 18 -10.59 7.67 -2.47
N LEU A 19 -9.96 7.65 -3.66
CA LEU A 19 -9.04 6.57 -4.05
C LEU A 19 -7.84 6.48 -3.11
N TYR A 20 -7.22 7.62 -2.79
CA TYR A 20 -6.09 7.68 -1.86
C TYR A 20 -6.47 7.19 -0.45
N VAL A 21 -7.58 7.68 0.10
CA VAL A 21 -8.04 7.30 1.44
C VAL A 21 -8.43 5.82 1.48
N TYR A 22 -9.08 5.30 0.45
CA TYR A 22 -9.39 3.87 0.36
C TYR A 22 -8.10 3.03 0.29
N GLY A 23 -7.12 3.43 -0.52
CA GLY A 23 -5.83 2.77 -0.59
C GLY A 23 -5.10 2.76 0.76
N SER A 24 -5.03 3.91 1.43
CA SER A 24 -4.46 4.03 2.78
C SER A 24 -5.22 3.18 3.81
N ALA A 25 -6.55 3.13 3.73
CA ALA A 25 -7.35 2.28 4.61
C ALA A 25 -7.13 0.78 4.36
N ASN A 26 -6.89 0.40 3.10
CA ASN A 26 -6.50 -0.96 2.75
C ASN A 26 -5.10 -1.29 3.29
N TYR A 27 -4.13 -0.37 3.22
CA TYR A 27 -2.83 -0.56 3.88
C TYR A 27 -2.98 -0.74 5.39
N GLY A 28 -3.77 0.10 6.07
CA GLY A 28 -4.05 -0.08 7.50
C GLY A 28 -4.76 -1.40 7.84
N ARG A 29 -5.52 -1.97 6.90
CA ARG A 29 -6.10 -3.32 7.05
C ARG A 29 -5.02 -4.41 7.00
N LEU A 30 -4.06 -4.28 6.07
CA LEU A 30 -2.94 -5.21 5.94
C LEU A 30 -1.99 -5.11 7.13
N GLU A 31 -1.72 -3.90 7.60
CA GLU A 31 -0.94 -3.63 8.82
C GLU A 31 -1.59 -4.27 10.05
N ALA A 32 -2.90 -4.10 10.24
CA ALA A 32 -3.60 -4.72 11.36
C ALA A 32 -3.57 -6.26 11.31
N TYR A 33 -3.57 -6.86 10.12
CA TYR A 33 -3.36 -8.30 9.95
C TYR A 33 -1.94 -8.71 10.35
N TYR A 34 -0.93 -7.97 9.87
CA TYR A 34 0.47 -8.20 10.20
C TYR A 34 0.71 -8.14 11.72
N GLU A 35 0.23 -7.09 12.38
CA GLU A 35 0.36 -6.93 13.84
C GLU A 35 -0.31 -8.06 14.62
N ALA A 36 -1.45 -8.56 14.13
CA ALA A 36 -2.22 -9.59 14.84
C ALA A 36 -1.66 -11.01 14.67
N TYR A 37 -1.02 -11.30 13.55
CA TYR A 37 -0.70 -12.70 13.17
C TYR A 37 0.74 -12.95 12.74
N MET A 38 1.53 -11.92 12.42
CA MET A 38 2.85 -12.09 11.81
C MET A 38 3.98 -11.46 12.61
N ALA A 39 3.75 -10.33 13.29
CA ALA A 39 4.82 -9.52 13.89
C ALA A 39 5.77 -10.30 14.81
N ASP A 40 5.23 -11.26 15.58
CA ASP A 40 5.99 -12.08 16.53
C ASP A 40 6.33 -13.50 15.98
N GLU A 41 6.07 -13.76 14.70
CA GLU A 41 6.11 -15.10 14.10
C GLU A 41 7.11 -15.22 12.94
N ILE A 42 8.07 -14.29 12.80
CA ILE A 42 9.05 -14.28 11.70
C ILE A 42 9.86 -15.58 11.57
N ASP A 43 10.11 -16.25 12.68
CA ASP A 43 10.85 -17.52 12.74
C ASP A 43 9.94 -18.77 12.67
N ASN A 44 8.63 -18.57 12.48
CA ASN A 44 7.64 -19.63 12.29
C ASN A 44 7.17 -19.66 10.83
N ASP A 45 7.90 -20.40 9.99
CA ASP A 45 7.68 -20.46 8.53
C ASP A 45 6.21 -20.74 8.17
N ASP A 46 5.54 -21.68 8.85
CA ASP A 46 4.16 -22.06 8.54
C ASP A 46 3.19 -20.87 8.66
N VAL A 47 3.34 -20.08 9.73
CA VAL A 47 2.49 -18.91 9.99
C VAL A 47 2.92 -17.73 9.11
N TYR A 48 4.23 -17.46 9.06
CA TYR A 48 4.75 -16.26 8.41
C TYR A 48 4.62 -16.33 6.89
N LEU A 49 4.90 -17.48 6.27
CA LEU A 49 4.75 -17.65 4.81
C LEU A 49 3.29 -17.59 4.38
N THR A 50 2.36 -18.16 5.17
CA THR A 50 0.91 -17.99 4.96
C THR A 50 0.51 -16.52 5.09
N GLY A 51 1.10 -15.81 6.05
CA GLY A 51 0.94 -14.37 6.22
C GLY A 51 1.42 -13.57 5.00
N ILE A 52 2.62 -13.86 4.50
CA ILE A 52 3.18 -13.27 3.27
C ILE A 52 2.26 -13.55 2.08
N ASN A 53 1.80 -14.79 1.91
CA ASN A 53 0.86 -15.17 0.86
C ASN A 53 -0.41 -14.30 0.89
N THR A 54 -0.88 -13.97 2.10
CA THR A 54 -2.05 -13.11 2.34
C THR A 54 -1.77 -11.64 2.03
N LEU A 55 -0.67 -11.10 2.57
CA LEU A 55 -0.32 -9.68 2.43
C LEU A 55 0.07 -9.31 1.00
N MET A 56 0.84 -10.18 0.34
CA MET A 56 1.33 -10.01 -1.03
C MET A 56 0.35 -10.51 -2.07
N ASN A 57 -0.76 -11.14 -1.64
CA ASN A 57 -1.78 -11.70 -2.52
C ASN A 57 -1.20 -12.69 -3.55
N LEU A 58 -0.23 -13.53 -3.13
CA LEU A 58 0.37 -14.53 -4.01
C LEU A 58 -0.69 -15.60 -4.34
N ALA A 59 -0.66 -16.13 -5.56
CA ALA A 59 -1.50 -17.25 -5.94
C ALA A 59 -1.12 -18.52 -5.16
N TYR A 60 0.18 -18.76 -5.01
CA TYR A 60 0.74 -19.83 -4.21
C TYR A 60 2.18 -19.52 -3.83
N TYR A 61 2.68 -20.29 -2.86
CA TYR A 61 4.10 -20.58 -2.69
C TYR A 61 4.30 -22.09 -2.60
N LYS A 62 5.48 -22.58 -2.95
CA LYS A 62 5.84 -23.99 -2.74
C LYS A 62 6.14 -24.23 -1.26
N GLN A 63 5.55 -25.27 -0.67
CA GLN A 63 5.68 -25.58 0.75
C GLN A 63 7.14 -25.78 1.17
N ASP A 64 7.87 -26.61 0.42
CA ASP A 64 9.29 -26.83 0.64
C ASP A 64 10.11 -25.83 -0.18
N PRO A 65 11.15 -25.20 0.40
CA PRO A 65 12.03 -24.32 -0.34
C PRO A 65 12.78 -25.09 -1.44
N VAL A 66 13.00 -24.43 -2.57
CA VAL A 66 13.83 -24.95 -3.67
C VAL A 66 15.31 -24.94 -3.26
N TYR A 67 15.71 -23.99 -2.44
CA TYR A 67 17.03 -23.92 -1.82
C TYR A 67 16.92 -23.44 -0.39
N SER A 68 17.71 -24.02 0.51
CA SER A 68 17.79 -23.58 1.91
C SER A 68 19.22 -23.65 2.40
N TYR A 69 19.63 -22.65 3.16
CA TYR A 69 20.88 -22.61 3.90
C TYR A 69 20.61 -22.15 5.32
N THR A 70 21.20 -22.83 6.31
CA THR A 70 21.16 -22.41 7.70
C THR A 70 22.60 -22.29 8.19
N SER A 71 23.00 -21.10 8.63
CA SER A 71 24.25 -20.94 9.34
C SER A 71 24.08 -21.39 10.78
N ALA A 72 25.09 -22.06 11.32
CA ALA A 72 25.18 -22.36 12.74
C ALA A 72 26.54 -21.87 13.22
N SER A 73 26.58 -20.69 13.83
CA SER A 73 27.78 -20.15 14.47
C SER A 73 27.46 -19.48 15.81
N ASP A 74 28.48 -19.35 16.64
CA ASP A 74 28.31 -18.71 17.95
C ASP A 74 28.13 -17.18 17.85
N THR A 75 28.48 -16.56 16.72
CA THR A 75 28.43 -15.08 16.57
C THR A 75 27.38 -14.58 15.58
N HIS A 76 26.87 -15.46 14.73
CA HIS A 76 25.83 -15.13 13.76
C HIS A 76 25.07 -16.39 13.34
N ASN A 77 23.75 -16.33 13.39
CA ASN A 77 22.85 -17.34 12.87
C ASN A 77 21.87 -16.69 11.91
N LEU A 78 21.55 -17.39 10.83
CA LEU A 78 20.50 -17.03 9.90
C LEU A 78 20.09 -18.26 9.10
N LYS A 79 18.86 -18.25 8.64
CA LYS A 79 18.31 -19.17 7.67
C LYS A 79 17.93 -18.38 6.42
N LEU A 80 18.45 -18.80 5.28
CA LEU A 80 18.08 -18.30 3.97
C LEU A 80 17.31 -19.39 3.23
N SER A 81 16.10 -19.09 2.79
CA SER A 81 15.23 -19.99 2.06
C SER A 81 14.78 -19.35 0.76
N VAL A 82 14.85 -20.08 -0.35
CA VAL A 82 14.40 -19.64 -1.67
C VAL A 82 13.21 -20.48 -2.08
N TYR A 83 12.06 -19.85 -2.25
CA TYR A 83 10.80 -20.48 -2.59
C TYR A 83 10.38 -20.16 -4.02
N ALA A 84 9.74 -21.12 -4.68
CA ALA A 84 8.96 -20.86 -5.87
C ALA A 84 7.61 -20.26 -5.46
N ILE A 85 7.20 -19.20 -6.14
CA ILE A 85 5.93 -18.52 -5.90
C ILE A 85 5.19 -18.31 -7.22
N GLY A 86 3.88 -18.16 -7.13
CA GLY A 86 3.05 -17.71 -8.23
C GLY A 86 2.33 -16.44 -7.84
N ILE A 87 2.25 -15.48 -8.76
CA ILE A 87 1.40 -14.31 -8.62
C ILE A 87 0.34 -14.32 -9.71
N GLN A 88 -0.81 -13.73 -9.44
CA GLN A 88 -1.84 -13.52 -10.43
C GLN A 88 -1.94 -12.02 -10.74
N ASN A 89 -1.60 -11.65 -11.97
CA ASN A 89 -1.70 -10.27 -12.44
C ASN A 89 -2.64 -10.20 -13.65
N GLU A 90 -3.70 -9.39 -13.56
CA GLU A 90 -4.72 -9.23 -14.61
C GLU A 90 -5.30 -10.55 -15.17
N GLY A 91 -5.36 -11.60 -14.33
CA GLY A 91 -5.84 -12.93 -14.71
C GLY A 91 -4.78 -13.84 -15.34
N VAL A 92 -3.54 -13.37 -15.48
CA VAL A 92 -2.38 -14.16 -15.92
C VAL A 92 -1.60 -14.63 -14.70
N TYR A 93 -1.28 -15.92 -14.66
CA TYR A 93 -0.35 -16.48 -13.67
C TYR A 93 1.08 -16.22 -14.12
N LEU A 94 1.88 -15.65 -13.23
CA LEU A 94 3.31 -15.44 -13.42
C LEU A 94 4.04 -16.17 -12.31
N ASP A 95 5.04 -16.97 -12.69
CA ASP A 95 5.95 -17.57 -11.73
C ASP A 95 6.93 -16.52 -11.17
N GLY A 96 7.47 -16.81 -10.00
CA GLY A 96 8.52 -16.02 -9.40
C GLY A 96 9.27 -16.76 -8.32
N ILE A 97 10.18 -16.02 -7.71
CA ILE A 97 11.12 -16.45 -6.70
C ILE A 97 10.92 -15.54 -5.49
N MET A 98 10.81 -16.13 -4.31
CA MET A 98 10.85 -15.44 -3.03
C MET A 98 12.09 -15.88 -2.27
N ILE A 99 13.00 -14.95 -2.01
CA ILE A 99 14.15 -15.16 -1.12
C ILE A 99 13.75 -14.64 0.25
N PHE A 100 13.75 -15.51 1.25
CA PHE A 100 13.35 -15.21 2.62
C PHE A 100 14.52 -15.46 3.57
N VAL A 101 14.75 -14.54 4.50
CA VAL A 101 15.76 -14.68 5.55
C VAL A 101 15.10 -14.61 6.92
N ASN A 102 15.31 -15.60 7.78
CA ASN A 102 14.81 -15.60 9.16
C ASN A 102 15.79 -16.31 10.09
N GLU A 103 15.36 -16.58 11.33
CA GLU A 103 16.17 -17.18 12.40
C GLU A 103 17.49 -16.41 12.59
N LEU A 104 17.37 -15.08 12.58
CA LEU A 104 18.52 -14.18 12.57
C LEU A 104 18.94 -13.80 13.98
N ASP A 105 20.15 -14.17 14.34
CA ASP A 105 20.86 -13.69 15.52
C ASP A 105 22.21 -13.15 15.10
N VAL A 106 22.60 -11.95 15.55
CA VAL A 106 23.92 -11.38 15.28
C VAL A 106 24.51 -10.86 16.58
N ILE A 107 25.77 -11.22 16.84
CA ILE A 107 26.55 -10.77 17.99
C ILE A 107 27.61 -9.78 17.50
N ASP A 108 27.73 -8.65 18.19
CA ASP A 108 28.75 -7.63 17.92
C ASP A 108 30.17 -8.12 18.30
N GLY A 109 31.18 -7.32 17.95
CA GLY A 109 32.58 -7.62 18.26
C GLY A 109 32.92 -7.63 19.77
N GLU A 110 32.02 -7.17 20.63
CA GLU A 110 32.15 -7.17 22.10
C GLU A 110 31.43 -8.34 22.76
N GLY A 111 30.69 -9.15 21.99
CA GLY A 111 29.94 -10.30 22.49
C GLY A 111 28.51 -10.00 22.90
N ASN A 112 27.96 -8.84 22.54
CA ASN A 112 26.56 -8.48 22.83
C ASN A 112 25.66 -8.77 21.62
N PRO A 113 24.42 -9.23 21.85
CA PRO A 113 23.44 -9.37 20.77
C PRO A 113 23.08 -7.98 20.19
N ILE A 114 23.02 -7.90 18.87
CA ILE A 114 22.51 -6.72 18.16
C ILE A 114 21.00 -6.84 18.11
N GLU A 115 20.32 -6.01 18.91
CA GLU A 115 18.86 -5.95 18.94
C GLU A 115 18.32 -5.30 17.66
N ASN A 116 17.38 -5.96 16.96
CA ASN A 116 16.74 -5.47 15.74
C ASN A 116 17.72 -5.03 14.63
N PRO A 117 18.60 -5.93 14.16
CA PRO A 117 19.55 -5.60 13.10
C PRO A 117 18.82 -5.24 11.80
N ILE A 118 19.36 -4.27 11.06
CA ILE A 118 18.85 -3.90 9.74
C ILE A 118 19.43 -4.86 8.71
N ILE A 119 18.58 -5.51 7.92
CA ILE A 119 18.99 -6.56 6.99
C ILE A 119 18.82 -6.12 5.56
N LYS A 120 19.86 -6.34 4.78
CA LYS A 120 19.81 -6.13 3.33
C LYS A 120 20.07 -7.45 2.64
N VAL A 121 19.08 -7.90 1.88
CA VAL A 121 19.17 -9.06 0.99
C VAL A 121 19.35 -8.55 -0.41
N THR A 122 20.39 -9.01 -1.10
CA THR A 122 20.70 -8.63 -2.48
C THR A 122 20.85 -9.88 -3.32
N ALA A 123 20.13 -9.96 -4.44
CA ALA A 123 20.38 -10.96 -5.46
C ALA A 123 21.23 -10.31 -6.57
N HIS A 124 22.16 -11.05 -7.12
CA HIS A 124 23.00 -10.64 -8.25
C HIS A 124 22.57 -11.45 -9.46
N LEU A 125 22.11 -10.76 -10.48
CA LEU A 125 21.56 -11.30 -11.70
C LEU A 125 22.63 -11.36 -12.80
N SER A 126 22.50 -12.30 -13.72
CA SER A 126 23.38 -12.40 -14.91
C SER A 126 23.28 -11.19 -15.85
N ASP A 127 22.14 -10.49 -15.81
CA ASP A 127 21.80 -9.40 -16.71
C ASP A 127 21.10 -8.26 -15.97
N LYS A 128 21.19 -7.05 -16.52
CA LYS A 128 20.49 -5.87 -16.00
C LYS A 128 19.02 -5.90 -16.44
N THR A 129 18.17 -6.50 -15.62
CA THR A 129 16.74 -6.68 -15.93
C THR A 129 15.80 -6.11 -14.89
N TYR A 130 16.27 -5.89 -13.65
CA TYR A 130 15.43 -5.41 -12.58
C TYR A 130 15.32 -3.89 -12.65
N ASN A 131 14.10 -3.36 -12.71
CA ASN A 131 13.86 -1.93 -12.78
C ASN A 131 13.90 -1.29 -11.39
N LEU A 132 14.86 -0.40 -11.19
CA LEU A 132 14.99 0.43 -10.01
C LEU A 132 15.03 1.90 -10.42
N ASN A 133 13.91 2.61 -10.21
CA ASN A 133 13.76 4.04 -10.53
C ASN A 133 14.07 4.38 -12.00
N ASP A 134 13.47 3.65 -12.94
CA ASP A 134 13.64 3.81 -14.39
C ASP A 134 15.04 3.42 -14.92
N GLU A 135 15.85 2.75 -14.09
CA GLU A 135 17.14 2.17 -14.48
C GLU A 135 17.13 0.66 -14.29
N LEU A 136 17.60 -0.07 -15.29
CA LEU A 136 17.78 -1.52 -15.17
C LEU A 136 19.10 -1.83 -14.47
N VAL A 137 19.00 -2.60 -13.39
CA VAL A 137 20.12 -3.06 -12.57
C VAL A 137 20.17 -4.58 -12.51
N ASP A 138 21.35 -5.08 -12.22
CA ASP A 138 21.67 -6.50 -12.00
C ASP A 138 21.71 -6.85 -10.50
N THR A 139 21.56 -5.88 -9.60
CA THR A 139 21.62 -6.10 -8.14
C THR A 139 20.33 -5.65 -7.42
N PRO A 140 19.18 -6.29 -7.67
CA PRO A 140 17.99 -6.05 -6.86
C PRO A 140 18.28 -6.31 -5.38
N SER A 141 17.84 -5.38 -4.54
CA SER A 141 17.99 -5.51 -3.08
C SER A 141 16.78 -4.98 -2.35
N ILE A 142 16.47 -5.62 -1.22
CA ILE A 142 15.50 -5.14 -0.24
C ILE A 142 16.23 -4.83 1.07
N VAL A 143 15.77 -3.79 1.76
CA VAL A 143 16.20 -3.47 3.11
C VAL A 143 15.03 -3.71 4.04
N PHE A 144 15.26 -4.53 5.06
CA PHE A 144 14.34 -4.84 6.13
C PHE A 144 14.79 -4.18 7.42
N ASP A 145 13.85 -3.45 8.03
CA ASP A 145 14.03 -2.75 9.29
C ASP A 145 12.79 -2.95 10.14
N SER A 146 12.89 -3.85 11.13
CA SER A 146 11.77 -4.20 12.02
C SER A 146 11.29 -3.01 12.86
N THR A 147 12.06 -1.93 12.96
CA THR A 147 11.71 -0.73 13.73
C THR A 147 10.86 0.26 12.92
N LYS A 148 10.71 0.06 11.61
CA LYS A 148 9.91 0.94 10.75
C LYS A 148 8.43 0.59 10.79
N GLU A 149 7.61 1.58 10.46
CA GLU A 149 6.19 1.36 10.21
C GLU A 149 5.98 0.52 8.94
N PHE A 150 4.88 -0.23 8.94
CA PHE A 150 4.43 -0.97 7.77
C PHE A 150 4.28 -0.01 6.56
N PRO A 151 4.67 -0.41 5.33
CA PRO A 151 5.12 -1.73 4.90
C PRO A 151 6.65 -1.92 4.91
N TYR A 152 7.42 -1.04 5.52
CA TYR A 152 8.89 -1.13 5.45
C TYR A 152 9.48 -2.20 6.39
N SER A 153 8.64 -2.84 7.20
CA SER A 153 9.00 -3.77 8.28
C SER A 153 8.32 -5.14 8.20
N TYR A 154 7.58 -5.47 7.13
CA TYR A 154 6.73 -6.68 7.17
C TYR A 154 7.42 -7.98 6.80
N ALA A 155 8.57 -7.98 6.11
CA ALA A 155 9.36 -9.19 5.87
C ALA A 155 10.74 -8.90 5.24
N PRO A 156 11.80 -9.61 5.67
CA PRO A 156 13.09 -9.67 4.98
C PRO A 156 12.99 -10.58 3.74
N THR A 157 12.11 -10.21 2.82
CA THR A 157 11.81 -10.98 1.60
C THR A 157 12.10 -10.18 0.33
N LEU A 158 12.86 -10.77 -0.58
CA LEU A 158 13.05 -10.25 -1.93
C LEU A 158 12.23 -11.08 -2.92
N PHE A 159 11.39 -10.41 -3.70
CA PHE A 159 10.56 -11.02 -4.74
C PHE A 159 11.12 -10.72 -6.12
N LEU A 160 11.27 -11.75 -6.95
CA LEU A 160 11.71 -11.64 -8.34
C LEU A 160 10.74 -12.44 -9.22
N VAL A 161 10.14 -11.82 -10.22
CA VAL A 161 9.10 -12.44 -11.06
C VAL A 161 9.65 -12.71 -12.46
N TYR A 162 9.21 -13.79 -13.11
CA TYR A 162 9.50 -14.09 -14.51
C TYR A 162 8.71 -13.19 -15.47
N ALA A 163 8.94 -11.87 -15.38
CA ALA A 163 8.25 -10.83 -16.14
C ALA A 163 9.19 -9.66 -16.49
N GLU A 164 8.71 -8.76 -17.35
CA GLU A 164 9.34 -7.44 -17.60
C GLU A 164 9.58 -6.68 -16.29
N ASP A 165 10.62 -5.84 -16.27
CA ASP A 165 11.07 -5.08 -15.10
C ASP A 165 11.57 -5.90 -13.90
N TYR A 166 11.61 -7.24 -14.02
CA TYR A 166 12.14 -8.15 -13.01
C TYR A 166 13.26 -9.03 -13.59
N LEU A 167 12.91 -10.19 -14.15
CA LEU A 167 13.87 -11.18 -14.66
C LEU A 167 13.90 -11.27 -16.17
N LEU A 168 12.91 -10.75 -16.91
CA LEU A 168 12.90 -10.86 -18.37
C LEU A 168 13.99 -9.97 -18.98
N ILE A 169 14.86 -10.56 -19.80
CA ILE A 169 15.90 -9.81 -20.53
C ILE A 169 15.22 -9.04 -21.68
N PRO A 170 15.35 -7.70 -21.75
CA PRO A 170 14.71 -6.89 -22.77
C PRO A 170 15.01 -7.35 -24.19
N GLU A 171 13.99 -7.29 -25.06
CA GLU A 171 14.07 -7.70 -26.47
C GLU A 171 14.35 -9.20 -26.70
N THR A 172 14.27 -10.02 -25.65
CA THR A 172 14.45 -11.47 -25.71
C THR A 172 13.23 -12.21 -25.12
N ASN A 173 13.23 -13.54 -25.23
CA ASN A 173 12.29 -14.42 -24.53
C ASN A 173 13.02 -15.28 -23.47
N THR A 174 14.10 -14.75 -22.90
CA THR A 174 14.94 -15.42 -21.91
C THR A 174 15.00 -14.62 -20.63
N TYR A 175 15.27 -15.28 -19.51
CA TYR A 175 15.29 -14.69 -18.19
C TYR A 175 16.70 -14.64 -17.62
N ALA A 176 17.01 -13.59 -16.86
CA ALA A 176 18.22 -13.46 -16.10
C ALA A 176 18.27 -14.51 -14.98
N MET A 177 19.45 -15.08 -14.75
CA MET A 177 19.67 -16.06 -13.69
C MET A 177 20.15 -15.37 -12.42
N ILE A 178 19.77 -15.90 -11.25
CA ILE A 178 20.37 -15.48 -9.98
C ILE A 178 21.71 -16.21 -9.85
N GLU A 179 22.81 -15.49 -10.00
CA GLU A 179 24.16 -16.05 -9.90
C GLU A 179 24.65 -16.10 -8.46
N ARG A 180 24.14 -15.20 -7.63
CA ARG A 180 24.58 -15.03 -6.24
C ARG A 180 23.51 -14.37 -5.39
N ILE A 181 23.45 -14.73 -4.10
CA ILE A 181 22.64 -14.03 -3.10
C ILE A 181 23.56 -13.64 -1.94
N SER A 182 23.46 -12.40 -1.50
CA SER A 182 24.23 -11.86 -0.38
C SER A 182 23.33 -11.25 0.68
N VAL A 183 23.66 -11.52 1.95
CA VAL A 183 22.96 -10.99 3.12
C VAL A 183 23.94 -10.17 3.96
N SER A 184 23.68 -8.88 4.08
CA SER A 184 24.45 -7.95 4.92
C SER A 184 23.58 -7.41 6.04
N TYR A 185 24.21 -7.00 7.13
CA TYR A 185 23.52 -6.37 8.26
C TYR A 185 24.12 -5.00 8.61
N SER A 186 23.33 -4.20 9.31
CA SER A 186 23.74 -2.96 9.97
C SER A 186 23.20 -2.96 11.39
N ASP A 187 23.95 -2.37 12.31
CA ASP A 187 23.53 -2.12 13.71
C ASP A 187 22.60 -0.89 13.83
N GLY A 188 22.23 -0.28 12.71
CA GLY A 188 21.39 0.92 12.65
C GLY A 188 22.17 2.22 12.57
N THR A 189 23.51 2.18 12.60
CA THR A 189 24.36 3.33 12.34
C THR A 189 24.12 3.90 10.94
N ARG A 190 24.19 5.23 10.82
CA ARG A 190 23.94 5.95 9.56
C ARG A 190 25.10 6.85 9.19
N ASP A 191 25.35 6.94 7.88
CA ASP A 191 26.38 7.79 7.31
C ASP A 191 25.96 9.27 7.29
N GLU A 192 26.86 10.14 6.81
CA GLU A 192 26.59 11.58 6.66
C GLU A 192 25.42 11.90 5.72
N SER A 193 25.06 10.97 4.84
CA SER A 193 23.93 11.06 3.91
C SER A 193 22.63 10.50 4.50
N GLY A 194 22.67 9.99 5.73
CA GLY A 194 21.56 9.36 6.42
C GLY A 194 21.22 7.95 5.93
N GLN A 195 22.09 7.30 5.16
CA GLN A 195 21.93 5.89 4.74
C GLN A 195 22.48 4.95 5.81
N TYR A 196 21.96 3.72 5.87
CA TYR A 196 22.51 2.71 6.78
C TYR A 196 23.93 2.32 6.40
N GLU A 197 24.82 2.29 7.38
CA GLU A 197 26.17 1.76 7.24
C GLU A 197 26.14 0.25 7.49
N TYR A 198 26.38 -0.53 6.44
CA TYR A 198 26.41 -1.99 6.50
C TYR A 198 27.82 -2.49 6.82
N ASP A 199 27.91 -3.62 7.52
CA ASP A 199 29.19 -4.27 7.76
C ASP A 199 29.87 -4.65 6.43
N THR A 200 31.19 -4.46 6.38
CA THR A 200 32.02 -4.83 5.23
C THR A 200 32.15 -6.34 5.04
N THR A 201 31.90 -7.13 6.09
CA THR A 201 31.84 -8.59 6.07
C THR A 201 30.38 -9.02 6.08
N TRP A 202 29.94 -9.65 5.00
CA TRP A 202 28.55 -10.08 4.88
C TRP A 202 28.24 -11.27 5.80
N LEU A 203 27.00 -11.38 6.27
CA LEU A 203 26.57 -12.55 7.05
C LEU A 203 26.63 -13.82 6.22
N LEU A 204 26.15 -13.72 4.98
CA LEU A 204 26.09 -14.83 4.04
C LEU A 204 26.37 -14.35 2.63
N ASP A 205 27.11 -15.18 1.91
CA ASP A 205 27.35 -15.05 0.49
C ASP A 205 27.24 -16.44 -0.17
N VAL A 206 26.21 -16.63 -0.98
CA VAL A 206 25.99 -17.87 -1.73
C VAL A 206 26.16 -17.60 -3.22
N ALA A 207 27.06 -18.33 -3.86
CA ALA A 207 27.40 -18.19 -5.27
C ALA A 207 27.90 -19.51 -5.86
N ASN A 208 27.93 -19.63 -7.19
CA ASN A 208 28.65 -20.70 -7.86
C ASN A 208 30.11 -20.29 -8.06
N GLY A 209 31.03 -20.85 -7.29
CA GLY A 209 32.41 -20.40 -7.17
C GLY A 209 32.64 -19.39 -6.04
N ASP A 210 33.89 -18.99 -5.81
CA ASP A 210 34.24 -17.97 -4.81
C ASP A 210 34.20 -16.59 -5.46
N PRO A 211 33.28 -15.69 -5.06
CA PRO A 211 33.17 -14.36 -5.65
C PRO A 211 34.27 -13.41 -5.14
N GLY A 212 34.96 -13.76 -4.04
CA GLY A 212 36.14 -13.05 -3.53
C GLY A 212 35.88 -12.00 -2.44
N GLU A 213 34.62 -11.63 -2.19
CA GLU A 213 34.21 -10.70 -1.15
C GLU A 213 34.30 -11.33 0.26
N ALA A 214 34.33 -10.49 1.29
CA ALA A 214 34.37 -10.96 2.68
C ALA A 214 32.97 -11.34 3.15
N ALA A 215 32.82 -12.56 3.64
CA ALA A 215 31.59 -13.03 4.27
C ALA A 215 31.92 -14.03 5.39
N TYR A 216 31.11 -14.04 6.44
CA TYR A 216 31.23 -15.00 7.53
C TYR A 216 30.85 -16.41 7.08
N ASN A 217 29.80 -16.53 6.27
CA ASN A 217 29.40 -17.75 5.60
C ASN A 217 29.57 -17.61 4.09
N LYS A 218 30.33 -18.54 3.49
CA LYS A 218 30.48 -18.65 2.05
C LYS A 218 30.01 -20.01 1.57
N VAL A 219 29.09 -20.01 0.61
CA VAL A 219 28.64 -21.21 -0.09
C VAL A 219 29.04 -21.05 -1.55
N THR A 220 29.84 -21.99 -2.08
CA THR A 220 30.46 -21.89 -3.41
C THR A 220 29.91 -22.90 -4.42
N ASP A 221 28.92 -23.69 -4.02
CA ASP A 221 28.21 -24.66 -4.85
C ASP A 221 26.73 -24.29 -5.05
N PHE A 222 26.39 -23.00 -4.89
CA PHE A 222 25.04 -22.50 -5.07
C PHE A 222 24.63 -22.63 -6.54
N THR A 223 23.51 -23.31 -6.76
CA THR A 223 22.89 -23.41 -8.09
C THR A 223 21.37 -23.43 -7.90
N LEU A 224 20.67 -22.72 -8.78
CA LEU A 224 19.22 -22.73 -8.88
C LEU A 224 18.82 -23.28 -10.24
N ASP A 225 17.96 -24.30 -10.25
CA ASP A 225 17.37 -24.81 -11.48
C ASP A 225 16.10 -24.02 -11.78
N GLU A 226 16.11 -23.29 -12.90
CA GLU A 226 14.97 -22.48 -13.36
C GLU A 226 13.67 -23.30 -13.47
N THR A 227 13.77 -24.59 -13.83
CA THR A 227 12.60 -25.47 -13.96
C THR A 227 11.90 -25.73 -12.62
N SER A 228 12.61 -25.55 -11.49
CA SER A 228 12.02 -25.67 -10.16
C SER A 228 11.15 -24.48 -9.77
N PHE A 229 11.21 -23.39 -10.54
CA PHE A 229 10.45 -22.16 -10.31
C PHE A 229 9.39 -21.90 -11.38
N ARG A 230 9.58 -22.38 -12.62
CA ARG A 230 8.65 -22.17 -13.74
C ARG A 230 7.49 -23.16 -13.76
N LEU A 231 6.68 -23.14 -12.69
CA LEU A 231 5.60 -24.10 -12.47
C LEU A 231 4.39 -23.88 -13.41
N THR A 232 4.15 -22.66 -13.88
CA THR A 232 3.09 -22.35 -14.87
C THR A 232 3.23 -23.16 -16.16
N GLU A 233 4.45 -23.53 -16.55
CA GLU A 233 4.69 -24.39 -17.72
C GLU A 233 4.20 -25.82 -17.51
N ILE A 234 3.98 -26.24 -16.25
CA ILE A 234 3.54 -27.58 -15.87
C ILE A 234 2.00 -27.66 -15.88
N TYR A 235 1.32 -26.70 -15.25
CA TYR A 235 -0.14 -26.73 -15.08
C TYR A 235 -0.94 -25.88 -16.10
N GLY A 236 -0.27 -25.00 -16.86
CA GLY A 236 -0.92 -24.20 -17.90
C GLY A 236 -1.71 -23.00 -17.35
N GLU A 237 -2.94 -22.80 -17.82
CA GLU A 237 -3.71 -21.56 -17.57
C GLU A 237 -4.40 -21.50 -16.20
N GLU A 238 -4.78 -22.64 -15.62
CA GLU A 238 -5.49 -22.71 -14.34
C GLU A 238 -4.89 -23.79 -13.44
N LEU A 239 -4.70 -23.46 -12.17
CA LEU A 239 -4.14 -24.37 -11.18
C LEU A 239 -5.23 -25.29 -10.60
N THR A 240 -5.10 -26.60 -10.79
CA THR A 240 -6.05 -27.60 -10.28
C THR A 240 -5.69 -28.11 -8.88
N ALA A 241 -6.67 -28.66 -8.15
CA ALA A 241 -6.44 -29.23 -6.82
C ALA A 241 -5.43 -30.40 -6.79
N GLU A 242 -5.38 -31.18 -7.87
CA GLU A 242 -4.40 -32.27 -8.02
C GLU A 242 -2.99 -31.72 -8.19
N GLU A 243 -2.81 -30.66 -8.98
CA GLU A 243 -1.51 -30.00 -9.19
C GLU A 243 -1.03 -29.30 -7.93
N ILE A 244 -1.93 -28.63 -7.19
CA ILE A 244 -1.61 -28.04 -5.88
C ILE A 244 -1.00 -29.10 -4.96
N THR A 245 -1.65 -30.26 -4.87
CA THR A 245 -1.18 -31.35 -3.99
C THR A 245 0.12 -31.97 -4.52
N THR A 246 0.23 -32.19 -5.83
CA THR A 246 1.36 -32.90 -6.45
C THR A 246 2.63 -32.05 -6.46
N LEU A 247 2.51 -30.75 -6.67
CA LEU A 247 3.62 -29.81 -6.70
C LEU A 247 3.95 -29.25 -5.31
N GLY A 248 3.18 -29.62 -4.28
CA GLY A 248 3.36 -29.14 -2.91
C GLY A 248 3.13 -27.64 -2.79
N LEU A 249 2.09 -27.12 -3.44
CA LEU A 249 1.77 -25.69 -3.43
C LEU A 249 0.81 -25.37 -2.28
N VAL A 250 1.08 -24.27 -1.60
CA VAL A 250 0.21 -23.70 -0.58
C VAL A 250 -0.51 -22.50 -1.18
N THR A 251 -1.83 -22.63 -1.31
CA THR A 251 -2.72 -21.56 -1.79
C THR A 251 -3.49 -20.89 -0.65
N ASP A 252 -3.31 -21.37 0.58
CA ASP A 252 -4.03 -20.89 1.74
C ASP A 252 -3.67 -19.44 2.07
N ARG A 253 -4.68 -18.65 2.37
CA ARG A 253 -4.57 -17.24 2.76
C ARG A 253 -5.38 -16.99 4.02
N GLY A 254 -4.89 -16.12 4.88
CA GLY A 254 -5.61 -15.64 6.04
C GLY A 254 -6.84 -14.80 5.68
N ASP A 255 -7.76 -14.65 6.63
CA ASP A 255 -8.98 -13.89 6.41
C ASP A 255 -8.79 -12.40 6.74
N LEU A 256 -8.64 -11.58 5.70
CA LEU A 256 -8.61 -10.12 5.84
C LEU A 256 -9.96 -9.51 6.23
N LYS A 257 -11.07 -10.27 6.20
CA LYS A 257 -12.40 -9.73 6.49
C LYS A 257 -12.55 -9.29 7.94
N GLU A 258 -11.86 -9.94 8.86
CA GLU A 258 -11.89 -9.57 10.29
C GLU A 258 -11.41 -8.13 10.51
N PHE A 259 -10.49 -7.66 9.66
CA PHE A 259 -9.90 -6.32 9.71
C PHE A 259 -10.65 -5.30 8.83
N ASN A 260 -11.72 -5.67 8.14
CA ASN A 260 -12.52 -4.74 7.33
C ASN A 260 -13.11 -3.58 8.16
N GLY A 261 -13.21 -3.75 9.49
CA GLY A 261 -13.58 -2.69 10.41
C GLY A 261 -12.67 -1.45 10.31
N VAL A 262 -11.39 -1.63 10.00
CA VAL A 262 -10.43 -0.54 9.76
C VAL A 262 -10.86 0.29 8.55
N ILE A 263 -11.18 -0.37 7.44
CA ILE A 263 -11.66 0.30 6.22
C ILE A 263 -12.97 1.04 6.49
N VAL A 264 -13.94 0.37 7.11
CA VAL A 264 -15.26 0.96 7.39
C VAL A 264 -15.12 2.20 8.26
N LYS A 265 -14.36 2.13 9.35
CA LYS A 265 -14.13 3.26 10.25
C LYS A 265 -13.50 4.44 9.52
N THR A 266 -12.45 4.21 8.74
CA THR A 266 -11.75 5.25 7.98
C THR A 266 -12.67 5.90 6.94
N MET A 267 -13.44 5.10 6.20
CA MET A 267 -14.39 5.61 5.19
C MET A 267 -15.55 6.40 5.80
N VAL A 268 -16.06 5.99 6.97
CA VAL A 268 -17.11 6.74 7.69
C VAL A 268 -16.58 8.10 8.13
N ILE A 269 -15.39 8.15 8.74
CA ILE A 269 -14.75 9.40 9.16
C ILE A 269 -14.52 10.31 7.95
N TYR A 270 -13.97 9.79 6.86
CA TYR A 270 -13.76 10.53 5.62
C TYR A 270 -15.07 11.10 5.07
N THR A 271 -16.13 10.29 5.01
CA THR A 271 -17.45 10.71 4.52
C THR A 271 -18.02 11.85 5.38
N LEU A 272 -17.89 11.77 6.70
CA LEU A 272 -18.30 12.85 7.61
C LEU A 272 -17.54 14.15 7.34
N ILE A 273 -16.23 14.07 7.12
CA ILE A 273 -15.38 15.24 6.79
C ILE A 273 -15.82 15.83 5.44
N VAL A 274 -16.01 15.01 4.41
CA VAL A 274 -16.45 15.46 3.08
C VAL A 274 -17.83 16.12 3.17
N MET A 275 -18.77 15.55 3.92
CA MET A 275 -20.09 16.15 4.14
C MET A 275 -19.98 17.50 4.86
N ALA A 276 -19.15 17.62 5.90
CA ALA A 276 -18.93 18.87 6.61
C ALA A 276 -18.32 19.95 5.70
N LEU A 277 -17.31 19.60 4.91
CA LEU A 277 -16.70 20.51 3.92
C LEU A 277 -17.70 20.91 2.83
N THR A 278 -18.47 19.96 2.30
CA THR A 278 -19.54 20.23 1.32
C THR A 278 -20.55 21.23 1.90
N TYR A 279 -20.97 21.02 3.15
CA TYR A 279 -21.89 21.91 3.84
C TYR A 279 -21.31 23.33 3.95
N VAL A 280 -20.07 23.47 4.43
CA VAL A 280 -19.40 24.77 4.58
C VAL A 280 -19.26 25.50 3.24
N LEU A 281 -18.86 24.79 2.18
CA LEU A 281 -18.58 25.39 0.88
C LEU A 281 -19.85 25.80 0.11
N PHE A 282 -20.91 25.00 0.17
CA PHE A 282 -22.09 25.20 -0.69
C PHE A 282 -23.34 25.68 0.03
N PHE A 283 -23.51 25.34 1.30
CA PHE A 283 -24.78 25.52 2.00
C PHE A 283 -24.70 26.47 3.19
N HIS A 284 -23.54 26.63 3.83
CA HIS A 284 -23.40 27.43 5.04
C HIS A 284 -23.84 28.89 4.86
N LYS A 285 -23.36 29.56 3.80
CA LYS A 285 -23.76 30.94 3.51
C LYS A 285 -25.27 31.07 3.29
N TYR A 286 -25.83 30.20 2.45
CA TYR A 286 -27.26 30.20 2.13
C TYR A 286 -28.14 29.94 3.37
N ILE A 287 -27.74 29.00 4.22
CA ILE A 287 -28.45 28.68 5.45
C ILE A 287 -28.35 29.83 6.45
N MET A 288 -27.17 30.44 6.62
CA MET A 288 -26.98 31.59 7.51
C MET A 288 -27.79 32.81 7.05
N GLU A 289 -27.90 33.05 5.74
CA GLU A 289 -28.78 34.09 5.18
C GLU A 289 -30.25 33.81 5.53
N LYS A 290 -30.76 32.60 5.27
CA LYS A 290 -32.14 32.22 5.64
C LYS A 290 -32.42 32.26 7.14
N VAL A 291 -31.45 31.89 7.97
CA VAL A 291 -31.59 31.96 9.44
C VAL A 291 -31.66 33.41 9.90
N ARG A 292 -30.88 34.31 9.29
CA ARG A 292 -30.98 35.76 9.56
C ARG A 292 -32.33 36.30 9.12
N GLU A 293 -32.78 36.01 7.90
CA GLU A 293 -34.10 36.42 7.40
C GLU A 293 -35.23 35.99 8.35
N LYS A 294 -35.26 34.71 8.78
CA LYS A 294 -36.25 34.22 9.75
C LYS A 294 -36.16 34.86 11.13
N LYS A 295 -34.97 35.29 11.56
CA LYS A 295 -34.82 36.04 12.82
C LYS A 295 -35.34 37.47 12.68
N PHE A 296 -35.05 38.14 11.56
CA PHE A 296 -35.61 39.46 11.26
C PHE A 296 -37.15 39.43 11.15
N GLU A 297 -37.72 38.41 10.52
CA GLU A 297 -39.19 38.24 10.46
C GLU A 297 -39.82 38.01 11.84
N LYS A 298 -39.12 37.32 12.76
CA LYS A 298 -39.57 37.12 14.14
C LYS A 298 -39.42 38.37 15.02
N GLU A 299 -38.39 39.18 14.80
CA GLU A 299 -38.19 40.45 15.52
C GLU A 299 -39.09 41.58 15.00
N HIS A 300 -39.48 41.53 13.72
CA HIS A 300 -40.42 42.48 13.09
C HIS A 300 -41.85 41.95 12.95
N ALA A 301 -42.21 40.86 13.65
CA ALA A 301 -43.60 40.46 13.79
C ALA A 301 -44.35 41.53 14.62
N VAL A 302 -44.93 42.51 13.93
CA VAL A 302 -45.78 43.55 14.50
C VAL A 302 -46.91 42.86 15.28
N PRO A 303 -47.16 43.21 16.56
CA PRO A 303 -48.31 42.67 17.28
C PRO A 303 -49.58 43.13 16.55
N GLU A 304 -50.50 42.20 16.27
CA GLU A 304 -51.83 42.49 15.74
C GLU A 304 -52.65 43.29 16.78
N THR A 305 -52.35 44.58 16.92
CA THR A 305 -53.16 45.51 17.71
C THR A 305 -53.12 46.86 17.03
N ASN A 306 -54.05 47.07 16.09
CA ASN A 306 -54.80 48.31 15.86
C ASN A 306 -55.41 48.30 14.45
N LYS A 307 -56.53 47.58 14.29
CA LYS A 307 -57.55 47.98 13.30
C LYS A 307 -58.22 49.25 13.84
N VAL A 308 -57.57 50.39 13.66
CA VAL A 308 -58.20 51.69 13.85
C VAL A 308 -59.05 51.96 12.62
N GLN A 309 -60.34 51.83 12.86
CA GLN A 309 -61.45 52.46 12.16
C GLN A 309 -61.10 53.93 11.88
N ASP A 310 -61.17 54.37 10.62
CA ASP A 310 -61.65 55.71 10.26
C ASP A 310 -61.87 55.78 8.74
N ALA A 311 -63.14 55.71 8.37
CA ALA A 311 -63.65 56.29 7.15
C ALA A 311 -63.99 57.75 7.46
N ILE A 312 -63.50 58.70 6.66
CA ILE A 312 -64.09 60.00 6.31
C ILE A 312 -63.06 60.65 5.36
N PHE A 313 -63.39 60.78 4.07
CA PHE A 313 -63.26 61.97 3.23
C PHE A 313 -63.67 61.56 1.82
N GLN A 314 -64.90 61.93 1.47
CA GLN A 314 -65.47 61.86 0.14
C GLN A 314 -64.74 62.85 -0.78
N ASP A 315 -64.64 62.44 -2.04
CA ASP A 315 -64.08 63.21 -3.14
C ASP A 315 -64.75 64.59 -3.28
N VAL A 316 -63.94 65.64 -3.36
CA VAL A 316 -64.38 66.97 -3.80
C VAL A 316 -63.97 67.12 -5.26
N GLU A 317 -64.92 66.97 -6.18
CA GLU A 317 -64.76 67.31 -7.60
C GLU A 317 -65.07 68.80 -7.86
N TYR A 318 -64.14 69.50 -8.52
CA TYR A 318 -64.37 70.70 -9.33
C TYR A 318 -63.40 70.60 -10.53
N PRO A 319 -63.80 70.81 -11.80
CA PRO A 319 -64.18 72.15 -12.33
C PRO A 319 -65.26 72.11 -13.46
N THR A 320 -66.00 73.16 -13.81
CA THR A 320 -65.61 74.27 -14.71
C THR A 320 -66.85 75.17 -14.94
N GLU A 321 -66.65 76.49 -14.98
CA GLU A 321 -67.57 77.40 -15.69
C GLU A 321 -67.33 77.25 -17.20
N ASP A 322 -68.39 77.05 -18.00
CA ASP A 322 -68.66 77.95 -19.12
C ASP A 322 -70.09 77.80 -19.67
N LYS A 323 -70.49 78.86 -20.36
CA LYS A 323 -71.85 79.33 -20.62
C LYS A 323 -72.61 78.59 -21.73
N ASP A 324 -73.89 78.97 -21.77
CA ASP A 324 -74.78 79.09 -22.93
C ASP A 324 -75.77 77.96 -23.29
N LYS A 325 -77.01 78.21 -22.85
CA LYS A 325 -78.18 78.53 -23.70
C LYS A 325 -78.65 77.55 -24.79
N LYS A 326 -79.90 77.09 -24.55
CA LYS A 326 -81.11 76.99 -25.43
C LYS A 326 -81.67 75.57 -25.47
N LYS A 327 -82.89 75.35 -24.97
CA LYS A 327 -84.15 75.37 -25.76
C LYS A 327 -83.92 74.71 -27.13
N LYS A 328 -84.34 73.47 -27.34
CA LYS A 328 -85.74 73.04 -27.37
C LYS A 328 -85.80 71.51 -27.34
#